data_AF-A0A3B9LSS6-F1
#
_entry.id   AF-A0A3B9LSS6-F1
#
_cell.length_a   1.000
_cell.length_b   1.000
_cell.length_c   1.000
_cell.angle_alpha   90.00
_cell.angle_beta   90.00
_cell.angle_gamma   90.00
#
_symmetry.space_group_name_H-M   'P 1'
#
loop_
_entity.id
_entity.type
_entity.pdbx_description
1 polymer ?
#
loop_
_entity_poly.entity_id
_entity_poly.type
_entity_poly.pdbx_seq_one_letter_code
_entity_poly.pdbx_strand_id
1 'polypeptide(L)'
;MITKLATLSFSCALVIMLTATAHAQQIADPHFNARVENPSYTKNFPRVLVDEAHYNFHTTTGRFKPFADLIFNDGYHVVANRKPLTKESLQTFKILVIA
;
A
#
# COMPACT_ATOMS: atom_id res chain seq x y z
N MET A 1 46.51 -8.60 -26.37
CA MET A 1 45.10 -8.91 -26.71
C MET A 1 44.35 -9.52 -25.53
N ILE A 2 44.94 -10.49 -24.82
CA ILE A 2 44.34 -11.17 -23.65
C ILE A 2 43.97 -10.20 -22.51
N THR A 3 44.85 -9.24 -22.18
CA THR A 3 44.59 -8.23 -21.13
C THR A 3 43.41 -7.32 -21.45
N LYS A 4 43.26 -6.87 -22.71
CA LYS A 4 42.11 -6.06 -23.15
C LYS A 4 40.79 -6.82 -23.07
N LEU A 5 40.81 -8.12 -23.38
CA LEU A 5 39.64 -8.99 -23.27
C LEU A 5 39.22 -9.22 -21.81
N ALA A 6 40.19 -9.42 -20.91
CA ALA A 6 39.94 -9.58 -19.48
C ALA A 6 39.36 -8.30 -18.85
N THR A 7 39.90 -7.12 -19.19
CA THR A 7 39.35 -5.84 -18.73
C THR A 7 37.92 -5.64 -19.22
N LEU A 8 37.63 -5.96 -20.49
CA LEU A 8 36.29 -5.84 -21.05
C LEU A 8 35.29 -6.77 -20.33
N SER A 9 35.66 -8.03 -20.10
CA SER A 9 34.81 -8.98 -19.37
C SER A 9 34.54 -8.54 -17.93
N PHE A 10 35.55 -7.98 -17.25
CA PHE A 10 35.39 -7.45 -15.89
C PHE A 10 34.47 -6.24 -15.85
N SER A 11 34.62 -5.30 -16.78
CA SER A 11 33.74 -4.14 -16.91
C SER A 11 32.29 -4.56 -17.21
N CYS A 12 32.08 -5.54 -18.09
CA CYS A 12 30.75 -6.08 -18.37
C CYS A 12 30.13 -6.73 -17.13
N ALA A 13 30.88 -7.57 -16.40
CA ALA A 13 30.39 -8.22 -15.18
C ALA A 13 30.01 -7.20 -14.10
N LEU A 14 30.80 -6.13 -13.95
CA LEU A 14 30.53 -5.05 -13.01
C LEU A 14 29.24 -4.30 -13.37
N VAL A 15 29.04 -3.96 -14.65
CA VAL A 15 27.82 -3.30 -15.13
C VAL A 15 26.59 -4.19 -14.87
N ILE A 16 26.68 -5.49 -15.16
CA ILE A 16 25.58 -6.44 -14.93
C ILE A 16 25.22 -6.51 -13.45
N MET A 17 26.21 -6.63 -12.54
CA MET A 17 25.96 -6.63 -11.09
C MET A 17 25.33 -5.34 -10.58
N LEU A 18 25.74 -4.17 -11.11
CA LEU A 18 25.19 -2.88 -10.71
C LEU A 18 23.73 -2.68 -11.18
N THR A 19 23.34 -3.26 -12.32
CA THR A 19 21.96 -3.19 -12.83
C THR A 19 21.00 -4.21 -12.21
N ALA A 20 21.51 -5.27 -11.57
CA ALA A 20 20.69 -6.32 -10.97
C ALA A 20 19.89 -5.86 -9.72
N THR A 21 20.14 -4.65 -9.22
CA THR A 21 19.47 -4.07 -8.04
C THR A 21 18.29 -3.17 -8.38
N ALA A 22 17.91 -3.06 -9.66
CA ALA A 22 16.75 -2.29 -10.09
C ALA A 22 15.44 -2.97 -9.63
N HIS A 23 15.07 -2.78 -8.37
CA HIS A 23 13.74 -3.13 -7.88
C HIS A 23 12.73 -2.12 -8.43
N ALA A 24 11.74 -2.59 -9.18
CA ALA A 24 10.56 -1.78 -9.47
C ALA A 24 9.89 -1.41 -8.14
N GLN A 25 10.03 -0.15 -7.71
CA GLN A 25 9.42 0.32 -6.48
C GLN A 25 7.94 0.57 -6.72
N GLN A 26 7.09 -0.13 -5.99
CA GLN A 26 5.68 0.21 -5.89
C GLN A 26 5.55 1.46 -5.01
N ILE A 27 5.27 2.61 -5.64
CA ILE A 27 5.08 3.90 -4.98
C ILE A 27 3.60 4.24 -5.06
N ALA A 28 2.98 4.52 -3.91
CA ALA A 28 1.62 5.01 -3.89
C ALA A 28 1.58 6.48 -4.35
N ASP A 29 0.52 6.86 -5.06
CA ASP A 29 0.23 8.26 -5.37
C ASP A 29 -0.70 8.83 -4.27
N PRO A 30 -0.18 9.54 -3.25
CA PRO A 30 -1.00 10.08 -2.18
C PRO A 30 -1.93 11.21 -2.62
N HIS A 31 -1.75 11.73 -3.84
CA HIS A 31 -2.52 12.82 -4.44
C HIS A 31 -3.54 12.35 -5.47
N PHE A 32 -3.72 11.03 -5.60
CA PHE A 32 -4.75 10.46 -6.45
C PHE A 32 -6.12 11.08 -6.14
N ASN A 33 -6.83 11.52 -7.19
CA ASN A 33 -8.16 12.08 -7.04
C ASN A 33 -9.19 10.96 -6.82
N ALA A 34 -9.48 10.66 -5.57
CA ALA A 34 -10.41 9.61 -5.17
C ALA A 34 -11.89 10.05 -5.12
N ARG A 35 -12.30 11.07 -5.89
CA ARG A 35 -13.70 11.57 -5.90
C ARG A 35 -14.66 10.48 -6.37
N VAL A 36 -15.76 10.31 -5.65
CA VAL A 36 -16.89 9.44 -6.01
C VAL A 36 -18.12 10.30 -6.29
N GLU A 37 -18.63 10.27 -7.51
CA GLU A 37 -19.76 11.12 -7.92
C GLU A 37 -21.09 10.70 -7.29
N ASN A 38 -21.30 9.39 -7.14
CA ASN A 38 -22.52 8.81 -6.59
C ASN A 38 -22.14 7.82 -5.48
N PRO A 39 -21.93 8.29 -4.23
CA PRO A 39 -21.53 7.42 -3.12
C PRO A 39 -22.57 6.34 -2.86
N SER A 40 -22.10 5.11 -2.65
CA SER A 40 -22.93 3.94 -2.33
C SER A 40 -23.69 4.12 -1.01
N TYR A 41 -23.12 4.84 -0.04
CA TYR A 41 -23.69 5.01 1.29
C TYR A 41 -23.79 6.47 1.71
N THR A 42 -25.01 6.98 1.91
CA THR A 42 -25.26 8.38 2.30
C THR A 42 -25.90 8.55 3.67
N LYS A 43 -26.25 7.45 4.35
CA LYS A 43 -26.97 7.47 5.64
C LYS A 43 -26.37 6.50 6.65
N ASN A 44 -26.18 5.25 6.25
CA ASN A 44 -25.80 4.15 7.15
C ASN A 44 -24.33 3.75 6.95
N PHE A 45 -23.43 4.74 6.97
CA PHE A 45 -22.00 4.63 6.65
C PHE A 45 -21.35 3.38 7.28
N PRO A 46 -21.16 2.27 6.51
CA PRO A 46 -20.69 1.02 7.08
C PRO A 46 -19.27 1.19 7.61
N ARG A 47 -19.02 0.64 8.80
CA ARG A 47 -17.71 0.76 9.43
C ARG A 47 -16.74 -0.28 8.87
N VAL A 48 -15.61 0.21 8.38
CA VAL A 48 -14.49 -0.58 7.85
C VAL A 48 -13.29 -0.38 8.76
N LEU A 49 -12.72 -1.47 9.27
CA LEU A 49 -11.50 -1.46 10.06
C LEU A 49 -10.31 -1.77 9.14
N VAL A 50 -9.32 -0.89 9.08
CA VAL A 50 -8.05 -1.12 8.35
C VAL A 50 -6.96 -1.43 9.36
N ASP A 51 -6.29 -2.56 9.20
CA ASP A 51 -5.26 -2.98 10.14
C ASP A 51 -3.92 -2.26 9.93
N GLU A 52 -3.50 -1.45 10.90
CA GLU A 52 -2.19 -0.78 10.97
C GLU A 52 -1.32 -1.32 12.12
N ALA A 53 -1.78 -2.30 12.90
CA ALA A 53 -1.11 -2.73 14.14
C ALA A 53 -0.01 -3.79 13.92
N HIS A 54 -0.15 -4.64 12.91
CA HIS A 54 0.68 -5.85 12.74
C HIS A 54 1.84 -5.66 11.75
N TYR A 55 2.53 -4.53 11.84
CA TYR A 55 3.60 -4.13 10.90
C TYR A 55 3.14 -4.00 9.44
N ASN A 56 1.84 -3.81 9.21
CA ASN A 56 1.34 -3.54 7.86
C ASN A 56 1.89 -2.21 7.38
N PHE A 57 2.59 -2.26 6.24
CA PHE A 57 3.12 -1.08 5.58
C PHE A 57 2.04 -0.28 4.84
N HIS A 58 0.84 -0.86 4.71
CA HIS A 58 -0.34 -0.27 4.12
C HIS A 58 -1.19 0.46 5.17
N THR A 59 -0.79 1.67 5.52
CA THR A 59 -1.57 2.55 6.42
C THR A 59 -2.54 3.43 5.65
N THR A 60 -3.67 3.78 6.28
CA THR A 60 -4.71 4.66 5.75
C THR A 60 -4.20 6.04 5.37
N THR A 61 -3.10 6.49 5.99
CA THR A 61 -2.46 7.77 5.68
C THR A 61 -1.21 7.63 4.82
N GLY A 62 -0.77 6.40 4.55
CA GLY A 62 0.46 6.08 3.82
C GLY A 62 0.16 5.48 2.46
N ARG A 63 0.79 4.33 2.16
CA ARG A 63 0.68 3.69 0.84
C ARG A 63 -0.74 3.26 0.47
N PHE A 64 -1.63 3.14 1.45
CA PHE A 64 -3.01 2.73 1.26
C PHE A 64 -3.99 3.90 1.21
N LYS A 65 -3.49 5.14 1.29
CA LYS A 65 -4.31 6.36 1.28
C LYS A 65 -5.28 6.45 0.09
N PRO A 66 -4.89 6.13 -1.16
CA PRO A 66 -5.84 6.21 -2.28
C PRO A 66 -7.06 5.30 -2.11
N PHE A 67 -6.87 4.11 -1.55
CA PHE A 67 -7.97 3.20 -1.23
C PHE A 67 -8.81 3.72 -0.07
N ALA A 68 -8.16 4.17 1.02
CA ALA A 68 -8.85 4.71 2.19
C ALA A 68 -9.72 5.92 1.81
N ASP A 69 -9.20 6.83 1.00
CA ASP A 69 -9.93 8.00 0.49
C ASP A 69 -11.08 7.59 -0.43
N LEU A 70 -10.87 6.60 -1.32
CA LEU A 70 -11.89 6.11 -2.24
C LEU A 70 -13.11 5.59 -1.48
N ILE A 71 -12.91 4.67 -0.53
CA ILE A 71 -14.04 4.09 0.22
C ILE A 71 -14.64 5.11 1.19
N PHE A 72 -13.84 6.03 1.74
CA PHE A 72 -14.37 7.13 2.54
C PHE A 72 -15.32 8.00 1.69
N ASN A 73 -14.90 8.38 0.48
CA ASN A 73 -15.71 9.17 -0.44
C ASN A 73 -16.93 8.39 -0.97
N ASP A 74 -16.87 7.06 -1.03
CA ASP A 74 -18.02 6.18 -1.35
C ASP A 74 -19.01 6.00 -0.18
N GLY A 75 -18.70 6.57 1.00
CA GLY A 75 -19.60 6.60 2.15
C GLY A 75 -19.33 5.51 3.20
N TYR A 76 -18.14 4.95 3.23
CA TYR A 76 -17.73 4.11 4.35
C TYR A 76 -17.16 4.95 5.50
N HIS A 77 -17.35 4.48 6.74
CA HIS A 77 -16.62 5.00 7.89
C HIS A 77 -15.34 4.18 8.07
N VAL A 78 -14.23 4.73 7.59
CA VAL A 78 -12.90 4.10 7.69
C VAL A 78 -12.27 4.36 9.06
N VAL A 79 -11.81 3.31 9.72
CA VAL A 79 -11.14 3.38 11.01
C VAL A 79 -9.81 2.63 10.94
N ALA A 80 -8.73 3.27 11.35
CA ALA A 80 -7.43 2.62 11.51
C ALA A 80 -7.36 1.83 12.83
N ASN A 81 -7.00 0.56 12.75
CA ASN A 81 -6.70 -0.27 13.91
C ASN A 81 -5.21 -0.21 14.25
N ARG A 82 -4.88 0.12 15.50
CA ARG A 82 -3.51 0.16 16.02
C ARG A 82 -3.32 -0.71 17.27
N LYS A 83 -4.25 -1.65 17.48
CA LYS A 83 -4.29 -2.56 18.63
C LYS A 83 -4.41 -4.00 18.14
N PRO A 84 -4.12 -5.01 18.97
CA PRO A 84 -4.39 -6.40 18.62
C PRO A 84 -5.87 -6.60 18.26
N LEU A 85 -6.12 -7.43 17.25
CA LEU A 85 -7.48 -7.79 16.87
C LEU A 85 -8.07 -8.76 17.90
N THR A 86 -9.16 -8.36 18.53
CA THR A 86 -9.96 -9.20 19.41
C THR A 86 -11.38 -9.33 18.88
N LYS A 87 -12.12 -10.35 19.34
CA LYS A 87 -13.54 -10.53 19.01
C LYS A 87 -14.34 -9.26 19.30
N GLU A 88 -14.11 -8.66 20.47
CA GLU A 88 -14.78 -7.44 20.94
C GLU A 88 -14.45 -6.25 20.02
N SER A 89 -13.18 -6.11 19.62
CA SER A 89 -12.78 -5.03 18.70
C SER A 89 -13.47 -5.13 17.34
N LEU A 90 -13.74 -6.35 16.86
CA LEU A 90 -14.31 -6.62 15.54
C LEU A 90 -15.84 -6.53 15.50
N GLN A 91 -16.53 -6.71 16.64
CA GLN A 91 -18.01 -6.78 16.72
C GLN A 91 -18.73 -5.60 16.07
N THR A 92 -18.10 -4.42 16.06
CA THR A 92 -18.73 -3.18 15.61
C THR A 92 -18.39 -2.78 14.18
N PHE A 93 -17.64 -3.62 13.47
CA PHE A 93 -17.22 -3.42 12.09
C PHE A 93 -17.89 -4.42 11.16
N LYS A 94 -18.17 -4.00 9.92
CA LYS A 94 -18.75 -4.87 8.89
C LYS A 94 -17.68 -5.51 8.02
N ILE A 95 -16.53 -4.84 7.89
CA ILE A 95 -15.41 -5.25 7.05
C ILE A 95 -14.11 -5.01 7.83
N LEU A 96 -13.20 -5.98 7.75
CA LEU A 96 -11.80 -5.85 8.16
C LEU A 96 -10.94 -5.90 6.89
N VAL A 97 -10.01 -4.96 6.76
CA VAL A 97 -9.04 -4.90 5.66
C VAL A 97 -7.64 -5.11 6.23
N ILE A 98 -6.93 -6.10 5.68
CA ILE A 98 -5.53 -6.42 5.96
C ILE A 98 -4.82 -6.42 4.61
N ALA A 99 -3.72 -5.68 4.49
CA ALA A 99 -3.02 -5.46 3.23
C ALA A 99 -1.50 -5.49 3.43
#